data_AF-A0AA48I5G1-F1
#
_entry.id   AF-A0AA48I5G1-F1
#
_cell.length_a   1.000
_cell.length_b   1.000
_cell.length_c   1.000
_cell.angle_alpha   90.00
_cell.angle_beta   90.00
_cell.angle_gamma   90.00
#
_symmetry.space_group_name_H-M   'P 1'
#
loop_
_entity.id
_entity.type
_entity.pdbx_description
1 polymer ?
#
loop_
_entity_poly.entity_id
_entity_poly.type
_entity_poly.pdbx_seq_one_letter_code
_entity_poly.pdbx_strand_id
1 'polypeptide(L)'
;MDFGTSPTDSTASIEINDALFCEHGKEVCDPCGFDGREDNDAVMGFDPAPRAPIELPAYYRNAKDNNIVCKAHGNNECKQCFNWKKTIQKLQKEQKKAGKKNKGGDASNF
;
A
#
# COMPACT_ATOMS: atom_id res chain seq x y z
N MET A 1 -21.95 -31.92 -12.85
CA MET A 1 -21.58 -30.49 -12.92
C MET A 1 -21.37 -30.06 -11.48
N ASP A 2 -20.14 -30.21 -11.01
CA ASP A 2 -19.75 -29.85 -9.64
C ASP A 2 -19.41 -28.35 -9.67
N PHE A 3 -20.35 -27.52 -9.24
CA PHE A 3 -20.11 -26.10 -8.99
C PHE A 3 -19.36 -25.98 -7.65
N GLY A 4 -18.08 -26.38 -7.66
CA GLY A 4 -17.16 -26.07 -6.60
C GLY A 4 -16.99 -24.55 -6.53
N THR A 5 -17.63 -23.91 -5.55
CA THR A 5 -17.28 -22.56 -5.13
C THR A 5 -15.81 -22.57 -4.70
N SER A 6 -14.91 -22.17 -5.61
CA SER A 6 -13.52 -21.88 -5.28
C SER A 6 -13.49 -20.86 -4.14
N PRO A 7 -12.72 -21.06 -3.06
CA PRO A 7 -12.63 -20.13 -1.94
C PRO A 7 -11.77 -18.89 -2.29
N THR A 8 -11.71 -18.51 -3.56
CA THR A 8 -10.96 -17.34 -4.04
C THR A 8 -11.79 -16.06 -4.01
N ASP A 9 -13.08 -16.14 -3.67
CA ASP A 9 -14.01 -15.02 -3.69
C ASP A 9 -14.09 -14.31 -2.32
N SER A 10 -12.98 -13.73 -1.90
CA SER A 10 -12.97 -12.58 -0.98
C SER A 10 -11.59 -11.95 -1.03
N THR A 11 -11.25 -11.35 -2.18
CA THR A 11 -10.29 -10.24 -2.20
C THR A 11 -10.95 -9.04 -1.53
N ALA A 12 -11.32 -9.17 -0.25
CA ALA A 12 -11.95 -8.12 0.51
C ALA A 12 -10.90 -7.02 0.71
N SER A 13 -11.00 -5.97 -0.09
CA SER A 13 -10.19 -4.77 0.10
C SER A 13 -10.75 -3.97 1.27
N ILE A 14 -9.87 -3.49 2.13
CA ILE A 14 -10.18 -2.54 3.19
C ILE A 14 -9.74 -1.16 2.76
N GLU A 15 -10.63 -0.19 2.94
CA GLU A 15 -10.35 1.21 2.68
C GLU A 15 -9.94 1.91 3.98
N ILE A 16 -8.79 2.58 3.95
CA ILE A 16 -8.23 3.26 5.12
C ILE A 16 -7.79 4.63 4.64
N ASN A 17 -8.44 5.70 5.09
CA ASN A 17 -8.16 7.07 4.64
C ASN A 17 -8.00 7.17 3.11
N ASP A 18 -8.98 6.65 2.37
CA ASP A 18 -9.04 6.67 0.90
C ASP A 18 -7.99 5.80 0.17
N ALA A 19 -7.20 4.99 0.88
CA ALA A 19 -6.35 3.99 0.24
C ALA A 19 -6.87 2.56 0.46
N LEU A 20 -6.78 1.76 -0.60
CA LEU A 20 -7.14 0.37 -0.67
C LEU A 20 -5.97 -0.52 -0.25
N PHE A 21 -6.26 -1.45 0.64
CA PHE A 21 -5.36 -2.52 1.07
C PHE A 21 -6.11 -3.85 1.06
N CYS A 22 -5.41 -4.98 0.99
CA CYS A 22 -6.04 -6.26 1.32
C CYS A 22 -6.25 -6.38 2.84
N GLU A 23 -6.99 -7.41 3.29
CA GLU A 23 -7.23 -7.66 4.73
C GLU A 23 -5.95 -7.89 5.55
N HIS A 24 -4.84 -8.30 4.92
CA HIS A 24 -3.53 -8.41 5.55
C HIS A 24 -2.85 -7.04 5.80
N GLY A 25 -3.48 -5.94 5.38
CA GLY A 25 -2.92 -4.60 5.49
C GLY A 25 -1.79 -4.36 4.48
N LYS A 26 -1.84 -4.97 3.30
CA LYS A 26 -0.85 -4.79 2.24
C LYS A 26 -1.50 -4.23 0.99
N GLU A 27 -0.87 -3.23 0.40
CA GLU A 27 -1.28 -2.66 -0.88
C GLU A 27 -0.93 -3.60 -2.04
N VAL A 28 0.17 -4.34 -1.90
CA VAL A 28 0.53 -5.45 -2.80
C VAL A 28 0.71 -6.70 -1.96
N CYS A 29 -0.06 -7.73 -2.26
CA CYS A 29 -0.10 -8.96 -1.50
C CYS A 29 -0.10 -10.17 -2.43
N ASP A 30 1.06 -10.80 -2.62
CA ASP A 30 1.17 -12.02 -3.44
C ASP A 30 0.24 -13.15 -2.97
N PRO A 31 0.07 -13.41 -1.65
CA PRO A 31 -0.89 -14.42 -1.19
C PRO A 31 -2.35 -14.15 -1.62
N CYS A 32 -2.73 -12.88 -1.77
CA CYS A 32 -4.08 -12.50 -2.19
C CYS A 32 -4.19 -12.25 -3.70
N GLY A 33 -3.06 -12.16 -4.43
CA GLY A 33 -3.04 -11.61 -5.79
C GLY A 33 -3.55 -10.18 -5.87
N PHE A 34 -3.44 -9.40 -4.78
CA PHE A 34 -3.95 -8.03 -4.69
C PHE A 34 -2.84 -7.04 -5.04
N ASP A 35 -3.08 -6.13 -5.98
CA ASP A 35 -2.21 -4.98 -6.29
C ASP A 35 -3.06 -3.72 -6.44
N GLY A 36 -3.15 -2.93 -5.36
CA GLY A 36 -3.91 -1.68 -5.33
C GLY A 36 -3.09 -0.43 -5.63
N ARG A 37 -1.85 -0.56 -6.16
CA ARG A 37 -0.97 0.60 -6.35
C ARG A 37 -1.53 1.60 -7.36
N GLU A 38 -2.11 1.12 -8.45
CA GLU A 38 -2.69 1.97 -9.49
C GLU A 38 -3.88 2.75 -8.96
N ASP A 39 -4.81 2.08 -8.26
CA ASP A 39 -5.96 2.72 -7.63
C ASP A 39 -5.54 3.73 -6.56
N ASN A 40 -4.60 3.37 -5.69
CA ASN A 40 -4.13 4.26 -4.63
C ASN A 40 -3.40 5.49 -5.18
N ASP A 41 -2.60 5.33 -6.25
CA ASP A 41 -1.94 6.47 -6.90
C ASP A 41 -3.00 7.40 -7.51
N ALA A 42 -3.99 6.84 -8.21
CA ALA A 42 -5.07 7.61 -8.84
C ALA A 42 -5.92 8.38 -7.80
N VAL A 43 -6.39 7.72 -6.74
CA VAL A 43 -7.20 8.35 -5.68
C VAL A 43 -6.41 9.44 -4.94
N MET A 44 -5.09 9.27 -4.80
CA MET A 44 -4.22 10.26 -4.14
C MET A 44 -3.76 11.39 -5.07
N GLY A 45 -4.09 11.31 -6.36
CA GLY A 45 -3.76 12.29 -7.39
C GLY A 45 -2.31 12.22 -7.86
N PHE A 46 -1.74 11.02 -7.93
CA PHE A 46 -0.42 10.76 -8.50
C PHE A 46 -0.53 9.99 -9.82
N ASP A 47 0.38 10.28 -10.74
CA ASP A 47 0.58 9.43 -11.91
C ASP A 47 1.16 8.07 -11.49
N PRO A 48 0.74 6.97 -12.14
CA PRO A 48 1.33 5.66 -11.92
C PRO A 48 2.84 5.70 -12.09
N ALA A 49 3.57 5.35 -11.05
CA ALA A 49 5.03 5.38 -11.06
C ALA A 49 5.61 4.19 -10.30
N PRO A 50 6.81 3.71 -10.69
CA PRO A 50 7.48 2.66 -9.95
C PRO A 50 7.78 3.15 -8.53
N ARG A 51 7.14 2.52 -7.56
CA ARG A 51 7.32 2.74 -6.12
C ARG A 51 7.25 1.41 -5.36
N ALA A 52 7.86 1.39 -4.18
CA ALA A 52 7.68 0.26 -3.28
C ALA A 52 6.20 0.17 -2.85
N PRO A 53 5.69 -1.04 -2.60
CA PRO A 53 4.35 -1.22 -2.04
C PRO A 53 4.26 -0.60 -0.65
N ILE A 54 3.07 -0.13 -0.29
CA ILE A 54 2.76 0.38 1.03
C ILE A 54 2.23 -0.76 1.89
N GLU A 55 2.74 -0.86 3.10
CA GLU A 55 2.20 -1.74 4.14
C GLU A 55 1.57 -0.88 5.23
N LEU A 56 0.46 -1.37 5.76
CA LEU A 56 -0.29 -0.72 6.82
C LEU A 56 0.56 -0.73 8.10
N PRO A 57 0.82 0.44 8.74
CA PRO A 57 1.57 0.49 9.97
C PRO A 57 0.77 -0.16 11.09
N ALA A 58 1.41 -0.41 12.24
CA ALA A 58 0.78 -1.08 13.38
C ALA A 58 -0.64 -0.53 13.66
N TYR A 59 -1.62 -1.40 13.54
CA TYR A 59 -3.04 -1.09 13.67
C TYR A 59 -3.76 -2.15 14.50
N TYR A 60 -4.99 -1.84 14.89
CA TYR A 60 -5.95 -2.80 15.42
C TYR A 60 -7.32 -2.52 14.81
N ARG A 61 -8.14 -3.56 14.65
CA ARG A 61 -9.52 -3.41 14.17
C ARG A 61 -10.44 -3.20 15.39
N ASN A 62 -11.23 -2.14 15.38
CA ASN A 62 -12.22 -1.90 16.43
C ASN A 62 -13.37 -2.90 16.30
N ALA A 63 -13.64 -3.67 17.36
CA ALA A 63 -14.68 -4.71 17.36
C ALA A 63 -16.11 -4.18 17.23
N LYS A 64 -16.36 -2.90 17.54
CA LYS A 64 -17.69 -2.29 17.40
C LYS A 64 -18.01 -1.90 15.96
N ASP A 65 -17.07 -1.22 15.32
CA ASP A 65 -17.32 -0.52 14.05
C ASP A 65 -16.54 -1.13 12.88
N ASN A 66 -15.71 -2.15 13.13
CA ASN A 66 -14.74 -2.72 12.19
C ASN A 66 -13.73 -1.73 11.60
N ASN A 67 -13.69 -0.50 12.10
CA ASN A 67 -12.74 0.53 11.70
C ASN A 67 -11.31 0.14 12.05
N ILE A 68 -10.39 0.43 11.14
CA ILE A 68 -8.96 0.29 11.37
C ILE A 68 -8.48 1.49 12.18
N VAL A 69 -7.90 1.22 13.35
CA VAL A 69 -7.40 2.24 14.26
C VAL A 69 -5.89 2.13 14.35
N CYS A 70 -5.20 3.26 14.20
CA CYS A 70 -3.76 3.33 14.38
C CYS A 70 -3.38 2.91 15.80
N LYS A 71 -2.50 1.92 15.94
CA LYS A 71 -2.07 1.41 17.25
C LYS A 71 -1.25 2.44 18.04
N ALA A 72 -0.50 3.30 17.35
CA ALA A 72 0.36 4.30 17.98
C ALA A 72 -0.43 5.49 18.55
N HIS A 73 -1.52 5.90 17.89
CA HIS A 73 -2.26 7.13 18.23
C HIS A 73 -3.72 6.89 18.63
N GLY A 74 -4.23 5.66 18.51
CA GLY A 74 -5.62 5.33 18.86
C GLY A 74 -6.66 6.02 17.97
N ASN A 75 -6.30 6.41 16.74
CA ASN A 75 -7.17 7.17 15.84
C ASN A 75 -7.36 6.42 14.51
N ASN A 76 -8.60 6.31 14.04
CA ASN A 76 -8.97 5.69 12.77
C ASN A 76 -8.61 6.58 11.56
N GLU A 77 -8.58 7.89 11.73
CA GLU A 77 -8.20 8.88 10.72
C GLU A 77 -6.80 9.45 11.00
N CYS A 78 -5.86 8.62 11.45
CA CYS A 78 -4.56 9.07 11.89
C CYS A 78 -3.74 9.71 10.75
N LYS A 79 -3.76 11.04 10.63
CA LYS A 79 -3.00 11.81 9.61
C LYS A 79 -1.48 11.72 9.74
N GLN A 80 -0.96 11.09 10.81
CA GLN A 80 0.47 10.85 11.02
C GLN A 80 0.91 9.49 10.44
N CYS A 81 0.05 8.47 10.52
CA CYS A 81 0.37 7.09 10.11
C CYS A 81 -0.34 6.70 8.81
N PHE A 82 -1.57 7.14 8.61
CA PHE A 82 -2.42 6.86 7.45
C PHE A 82 -2.45 8.06 6.48
N ASN A 83 -1.30 8.68 6.25
CA ASN A 83 -1.14 9.77 5.29
C ASN A 83 -0.57 9.25 3.98
N TRP A 84 -1.40 8.51 3.24
CA TRP A 84 -0.97 7.79 2.05
C TRP A 84 -0.44 8.71 0.98
N LYS A 85 -1.05 9.89 0.81
CA LYS A 85 -0.53 10.91 -0.09
C LYS A 85 0.93 11.27 0.17
N LYS A 86 1.31 11.51 1.44
CA LYS A 86 2.72 11.78 1.80
C LYS A 86 3.60 10.53 1.64
N THR A 87 3.10 9.35 1.98
CA THR A 87 3.83 8.10 1.85
C THR A 87 4.15 7.80 0.38
N ILE A 88 3.17 7.83 -0.52
CA ILE A 88 3.33 7.65 -1.97
C ILE A 88 4.33 8.67 -2.51
N GLN A 89 4.16 9.96 -2.17
CA GLN A 89 5.08 11.01 -2.62
C GLN A 89 6.54 10.73 -2.20
N LYS A 90 6.75 10.23 -0.98
CA LYS A 90 8.08 9.87 -0.47
C LYS A 90 8.65 8.67 -1.24
N LEU A 91 7.86 7.61 -1.42
CA LEU A 91 8.28 6.38 -2.10
C LEU A 91 8.62 6.64 -3.57
N GLN A 92 7.82 7.42 -4.28
CA GLN A 92 8.13 7.82 -5.66
C GLN A 92 9.44 8.64 -5.73
N LYS A 93 9.70 9.53 -4.76
CA LYS A 93 10.96 10.28 -4.68
C LYS A 93 12.16 9.37 -4.39
N GLU A 94 12.00 8.38 -3.52
CA GLU A 94 13.05 7.40 -3.19
C GLU A 94 13.39 6.53 -4.39
N GLN A 95 12.40 6.05 -5.15
CA GLN A 95 12.65 5.31 -6.39
C GLN A 95 13.30 6.17 -7.47
N LYS A 96 12.87 7.42 -7.66
CA LYS A 96 13.54 8.35 -8.59
C LYS A 96 15.02 8.58 -8.24
N LYS A 97 15.37 8.55 -6.95
CA LYS A 97 16.78 8.64 -6.50
C LYS A 97 17.53 7.32 -6.71
N ALA A 98 16.91 6.18 -6.43
CA ALA A 98 17.49 4.86 -6.67
C ALA A 98 17.79 4.64 -8.17
N GLY A 99 16.85 5.00 -9.05
CA GLY A 99 17.03 4.94 -10.51
C GLY A 99 18.13 5.87 -11.05
N LYS A 100 18.45 6.96 -10.34
CA LYS A 100 19.60 7.84 -10.69
C LYS A 100 20.94 7.28 -10.21
N LYS A 101 20.99 6.55 -9.10
CA LYS A 101 22.24 5.90 -8.63
C LYS A 101 22.66 4.73 -9.52
N ASN A 102 21.73 4.03 -10.16
CA ASN A 102 22.05 2.93 -11.08
C ASN A 102 22.46 3.38 -12.50
N LYS A 103 22.44 4.67 -12.82
CA LYS A 103 22.88 5.21 -14.13
C LYS A 103 24.20 5.98 -14.07
N GLY A 104 24.99 5.83 -13.01
CA GLY A 104 26.24 6.60 -12.84
C GLY A 104 27.27 5.91 -11.95
N GLY A 105 27.59 4.64 -12.22
CA GLY A 105 28.54 3.89 -11.40
C GLY A 105 29.09 2.63 -12.06
N ASP A 106 29.53 2.72 -13.32
CA ASP A 106 30.63 1.88 -13.82
C ASP A 106 31.51 2.77 -14.69
N ALA A 107 32.37 3.52 -14.00
CA ALA A 107 33.54 4.15 -14.60
C ALA A 107 34.73 3.60 -13.81
N SER A 108 35.29 2.53 -14.36
CA SER A 108 36.72 2.21 -14.46
C SER A 108 37.62 2.62 -13.29
N ASN A 109 38.22 1.64 -12.60
CA ASN A 109 39.68 1.65 -12.42
C ASN A 109 40.20 0.28 -11.96
N PHE A 110 40.62 -0.59 -12.90
CA PHE A 110 41.72 -1.53 -12.75
C PHE A 110 42.29 -1.89 -14.13
#